data_AF-A0A395N8K4-F1
#
_entry.id   AF-A0A395N8K4-F1
#
_cell.length_a   1.000
_cell.length_b   1.000
_cell.length_c   1.000
_cell.angle_alpha   90.00
_cell.angle_beta   90.00
_cell.angle_gamma   90.00
#
_symmetry.space_group_name_H-M   'P 1'
#
loop_
_entity.id
_entity.type
_entity.pdbx_description
1 polymer ?
#
loop_
_entity_poly.entity_id
_entity_poly.type
_entity_poly.pdbx_seq_one_letter_code
_entity_poly.pdbx_strand_id
1 'polypeptide(L)'
;MPAQLNGSVTGSIPIHIATDQTNGFHKQHKHSRSSYSESSPLANSRNNSLTFRPPKRLMSTPKTIAVINASGRQAASLIRVATAVGYHVRAQLRNLEGVVATEVSTNPNVTVFVGELYTRHQPTEENKDVTQNGPMPGVGVNHDLIANLFRGAQLAFINTTFYGDELQIGKALADAAKKTNIQHYIYSSMPDHAAYNSGWPSLPLWAAKHKVEEYVRELGVPATFVYTGIYNNNFTSLLYPLFCMELQPDGSFTWQAPFHEDAKLPWLDAEHDVGPAILQLFKDGVSKWAGERIALAYEYLTPVEACQVFARGVGRPVRYIRGPIEIKVRIPTGYRQQLEALEKLFDPNEKDAEKQPPYFGDPKLEASCPREALELWEGPRGLEEYAREMFPLEEEANGLTWMFDEEDDGHEARIQATTTCVENMRIQDDAEDDSSDDDDEDGLVMRGLKRAEEGWLA
;
A
#
# COMPACT_ATOMS: atom_id res chain seq x y z
N MET A 1 71.58 -29.58 20.27
CA MET A 1 70.24 -29.48 20.89
C MET A 1 70.37 -28.51 22.08
N PRO A 2 70.01 -27.22 21.87
CA PRO A 2 70.30 -26.04 22.74
C PRO A 2 69.14 -25.78 23.74
N ALA A 3 69.21 -25.06 24.87
CA ALA A 3 69.87 -23.79 25.30
C ALA A 3 69.17 -22.54 24.69
N GLN A 4 68.32 -21.82 25.43
CA GLN A 4 68.58 -20.72 26.38
C GLN A 4 68.30 -19.32 25.79
N LEU A 5 67.78 -18.46 26.67
CA LEU A 5 67.42 -17.05 26.50
C LEU A 5 68.53 -16.17 25.91
N ASN A 6 68.13 -15.09 25.25
CA ASN A 6 68.88 -13.83 25.24
C ASN A 6 67.97 -12.62 25.01
N GLY A 7 68.24 -11.55 25.76
CA GLY A 7 67.82 -10.18 25.46
C GLY A 7 69.05 -9.29 25.23
N SER A 8 68.88 -8.17 24.52
CA SER A 8 69.74 -6.95 24.45
C SER A 8 69.16 -6.07 23.32
N VAL A 9 68.61 -4.86 23.51
CA VAL A 9 69.19 -3.56 23.93
C VAL A 9 69.90 -2.80 22.79
N THR A 10 69.34 -1.62 22.49
CA THR A 10 69.89 -0.34 21.95
C THR A 10 70.38 -0.16 20.51
N GLY A 11 69.88 0.93 19.90
CA GLY A 11 70.46 1.67 18.78
C GLY A 11 69.70 2.98 18.54
N SER A 12 70.38 4.11 18.66
CA SER A 12 69.86 5.44 19.02
C SER A 12 70.09 6.51 17.93
N ILE A 13 69.21 7.54 17.96
CA ILE A 13 69.41 8.99 17.64
C ILE A 13 68.98 9.52 16.23
N PRO A 14 68.48 10.79 16.15
CA PRO A 14 67.32 11.19 15.35
C PRO A 14 67.59 12.33 14.34
N ILE A 15 66.59 12.70 13.53
CA ILE A 15 66.49 14.02 12.87
C ILE A 15 65.05 14.54 13.01
N HIS A 16 64.94 15.81 13.37
CA HIS A 16 63.74 16.53 13.80
C HIS A 16 63.29 17.52 12.71
N ILE A 17 62.04 18.02 12.84
CA ILE A 17 61.40 19.22 12.21
C ILE A 17 60.50 18.87 10.99
N ALA A 18 59.21 19.22 10.88
CA ALA A 18 58.28 19.98 11.74
C ALA A 18 56.79 19.66 11.41
N THR A 19 55.93 19.96 12.40
CA THR A 19 54.50 20.34 12.38
C THR A 19 53.98 20.92 11.04
N ASP A 20 52.73 20.79 10.59
CA ASP A 20 51.46 20.94 11.32
C ASP A 20 50.24 20.61 10.41
N GLN A 21 49.08 20.39 11.04
CA GLN A 21 47.69 20.65 10.56
C GLN A 21 47.12 19.94 9.31
N THR A 22 46.15 19.02 9.50
CA THR A 22 44.70 19.35 9.39
C THR A 22 43.81 18.10 9.51
N ASN A 23 42.73 18.26 10.28
CA ASN A 23 41.77 17.28 10.76
C ASN A 23 40.84 16.70 9.68
N GLY A 24 40.38 15.47 9.95
CA GLY A 24 39.33 14.77 9.21
C GLY A 24 37.94 15.36 9.41
N PHE A 25 37.10 15.18 8.38
CA PHE A 25 35.68 15.52 8.42
C PHE A 25 34.83 14.27 8.69
N HIS A 26 34.37 14.14 9.93
CA HIS A 26 33.11 13.47 10.27
C HIS A 26 32.01 14.53 10.35
N LYS A 27 30.98 14.44 9.51
CA LYS A 27 29.77 15.27 9.64
C LYS A 27 28.71 14.49 10.42
N GLN A 28 28.60 14.77 11.71
CA GLN A 28 27.40 14.51 12.50
C GLN A 28 26.57 15.80 12.52
N HIS A 29 25.34 15.74 12.03
CA HIS A 29 24.39 16.84 12.16
C HIS A 29 23.76 16.81 13.55
N LYS A 30 24.13 17.77 14.41
CA LYS A 30 23.43 18.06 15.67
C LYS A 30 22.45 19.20 15.44
N HIS A 31 21.15 18.92 15.58
CA HIS A 31 20.12 19.94 15.65
C HIS A 31 20.09 20.53 17.07
N SER A 32 20.54 21.77 17.20
CA SER A 32 20.38 22.55 18.43
C SER A 32 19.02 23.23 18.41
N ARG A 33 18.17 22.87 19.38
CA ARG A 33 16.94 23.58 19.74
C ARG A 33 17.34 25.01 20.15
N SER A 34 16.93 26.05 19.39
CA SER A 34 17.14 27.44 19.80
C SER A 34 15.89 27.99 20.49
N SER A 35 16.05 28.29 21.77
CA SER A 35 15.18 29.11 22.61
C SER A 35 15.08 30.55 22.08
N TYR A 36 13.90 31.14 22.24
CA TYR A 36 13.58 32.54 21.97
C TYR A 36 14.52 33.52 22.68
N SER A 37 15.14 34.42 21.92
CA SER A 37 15.22 35.86 22.21
C SER A 37 16.08 36.54 21.15
N GLU A 38 15.47 37.31 20.24
CA GLU A 38 16.01 38.61 19.85
C GLU A 38 15.00 39.40 19.00
N SER A 39 14.86 40.66 19.38
CA SER A 39 13.89 41.65 18.90
C SER A 39 14.13 42.09 17.45
N SER A 40 13.02 42.39 16.76
CA SER A 40 12.92 42.77 15.35
C SER A 40 13.72 44.02 14.96
N PRO A 41 14.53 44.01 13.88
CA PRO A 41 15.12 45.21 13.32
C PRO A 41 14.18 45.81 12.25
N LEU A 42 13.00 46.28 12.68
CA LEU A 42 12.17 47.20 11.89
C LEU A 42 12.44 48.64 12.33
N ALA A 43 13.67 49.10 12.09
CA ALA A 43 13.99 50.52 12.12
C ALA A 43 15.09 50.80 11.10
N ASN A 44 14.76 51.63 10.12
CA ASN A 44 15.62 52.21 9.08
C ASN A 44 15.79 51.40 7.78
N SER A 45 14.75 51.42 6.94
CA SER A 45 14.95 51.75 5.52
C SER A 45 13.64 52.21 4.90
N ARG A 46 13.54 53.52 4.65
CA ARG A 46 12.56 54.08 3.70
C ARG A 46 13.11 53.84 2.31
N ASN A 47 12.60 52.84 1.60
CA ASN A 47 12.67 52.79 0.15
C ASN A 47 11.44 52.07 -0.40
N ASN A 48 10.70 52.79 -1.26
CA ASN A 48 9.57 52.27 -2.03
C ASN A 48 10.04 51.10 -2.90
N SER A 49 9.50 49.90 -2.66
CA SER A 49 9.58 48.76 -3.57
C SER A 49 8.23 48.07 -3.62
N LEU A 50 7.33 48.62 -4.44
CA LEU A 50 6.11 47.95 -4.90
C LEU A 50 6.38 47.05 -6.12
N THR A 51 7.61 46.55 -6.28
CA THR A 51 8.02 45.83 -7.51
C THR A 51 8.81 44.54 -7.27
N PHE A 52 8.88 44.01 -6.05
CA PHE A 52 9.29 42.62 -5.85
C PHE A 52 8.07 41.69 -5.80
N ARG A 53 7.46 41.46 -6.97
CA ARG A 53 6.78 40.17 -7.19
C ARG A 53 7.89 39.15 -7.38
N PRO A 54 7.94 38.05 -6.61
CA PRO A 54 8.77 36.91 -6.98
C PRO A 54 8.48 36.60 -8.44
N PRO A 55 9.48 36.33 -9.30
CA PRO A 55 9.19 35.85 -10.63
C PRO A 55 8.23 34.68 -10.47
N LYS A 56 7.08 34.71 -11.16
CA LYS A 56 6.22 33.53 -11.28
C LYS A 56 7.19 32.41 -11.63
N ARG A 57 7.39 31.43 -10.74
CA ARG A 57 8.09 30.18 -11.09
C ARG A 57 7.48 29.80 -12.43
N LEU A 58 8.32 29.61 -13.45
CA LEU A 58 7.84 29.01 -14.69
C LEU A 58 7.17 27.72 -14.25
N MET A 59 5.84 27.71 -14.18
CA MET A 59 5.13 26.48 -13.90
C MET A 59 5.38 25.69 -15.17
N SER A 60 6.30 24.73 -15.09
CA SER A 60 6.39 23.64 -16.05
C SER A 60 4.96 23.27 -16.40
N THR A 61 4.66 23.14 -17.69
CA THR A 61 3.37 22.59 -18.11
C THR A 61 3.11 21.33 -17.27
N PRO A 62 1.93 21.24 -16.64
CA PRO A 62 1.65 20.13 -15.74
C PRO A 62 1.82 18.82 -16.52
N LYS A 63 2.70 17.95 -16.03
CA LYS A 63 2.96 16.66 -16.67
C LYS A 63 1.69 15.80 -16.56
N THR A 64 1.52 14.93 -17.55
CA THR A 64 0.44 13.97 -17.63
C THR A 64 0.95 12.59 -17.25
N ILE A 65 0.25 11.92 -16.34
CA ILE A 65 0.58 10.58 -15.84
C ILE A 65 -0.41 9.56 -16.44
N ALA A 66 0.08 8.52 -17.11
CA ALA A 66 -0.71 7.36 -17.49
C ALA A 66 -0.81 6.38 -16.31
N VAL A 67 -2.02 5.95 -15.96
CA VAL A 67 -2.30 5.05 -14.84
C VAL A 67 -3.28 3.97 -15.29
N ILE A 68 -3.03 2.72 -14.92
CA ILE A 68 -3.97 1.59 -15.12
C ILE A 68 -4.57 1.13 -13.80
N ASN A 69 -5.69 0.38 -13.88
CA ASN A 69 -6.40 -0.13 -12.71
C ASN A 69 -6.65 0.98 -11.67
N ALA A 70 -7.16 2.12 -12.15
CA ALA A 70 -7.18 3.37 -11.40
C ALA A 70 -8.04 3.34 -10.12
N SER A 71 -8.93 2.37 -9.98
CA SER A 71 -9.70 2.12 -8.75
C SER A 71 -8.95 1.30 -7.69
N GLY A 72 -7.76 0.76 -8.01
CA GLY A 72 -6.94 0.03 -7.06
C GLY A 72 -6.22 0.96 -6.08
N ARG A 73 -5.97 0.47 -4.86
CA ARG A 73 -5.42 1.24 -3.71
C ARG A 73 -4.21 2.09 -4.06
N GLN A 74 -3.17 1.48 -4.65
CA GLN A 74 -1.95 2.18 -5.07
C GLN A 74 -2.23 3.29 -6.09
N ALA A 75 -3.04 2.99 -7.10
CA ALA A 75 -3.33 3.91 -8.20
C ALA A 75 -4.20 5.07 -7.74
N ALA A 76 -5.27 4.80 -6.97
CA ALA A 76 -6.14 5.81 -6.40
C ALA A 76 -5.38 6.78 -5.49
N SER A 77 -4.49 6.26 -4.63
CA SER A 77 -3.60 7.08 -3.79
C SER A 77 -2.78 8.06 -4.62
N LEU A 78 -2.12 7.59 -5.68
CA LEU A 78 -1.36 8.46 -6.60
C LEU A 78 -2.26 9.49 -7.29
N ILE A 79 -3.43 9.08 -7.81
CA ILE A 79 -4.32 9.97 -8.56
C ILE A 79 -4.77 11.14 -7.68
N ARG A 80 -5.17 10.87 -6.44
CA ARG A 80 -5.60 11.91 -5.49
C ARG A 80 -4.51 12.95 -5.28
N VAL A 81 -3.30 12.52 -4.91
CA VAL A 81 -2.22 13.48 -4.60
C VAL A 81 -1.66 14.17 -5.85
N ALA A 82 -1.56 13.46 -6.97
CA ALA A 82 -1.01 14.02 -8.21
C ALA A 82 -1.94 15.10 -8.78
N THR A 83 -3.26 14.84 -8.82
CA THR A 83 -4.24 15.80 -9.32
C THR A 83 -4.37 17.01 -8.39
N ALA A 84 -4.26 16.82 -7.07
CA ALA A 84 -4.28 17.91 -6.09
C ALA A 84 -3.11 18.90 -6.28
N VAL A 85 -1.95 18.44 -6.77
CA VAL A 85 -0.80 19.30 -7.07
C VAL A 85 -0.69 19.70 -8.54
N GLY A 86 -1.75 19.45 -9.32
CA GLY A 86 -1.92 19.98 -10.67
C GLY A 86 -1.47 19.08 -11.82
N TYR A 87 -1.10 17.82 -11.58
CA TYR A 87 -0.86 16.87 -12.67
C TYR A 87 -2.18 16.51 -13.35
N HIS A 88 -2.10 16.26 -14.67
CA HIS A 88 -3.19 15.60 -15.37
C HIS A 88 -2.98 14.09 -15.30
N VAL A 89 -4.07 13.34 -15.21
CA VAL A 89 -4.01 11.88 -15.19
C VAL A 89 -4.82 11.34 -16.34
N ARG A 90 -4.26 10.35 -17.04
CA ARG A 90 -4.97 9.50 -17.99
C ARG A 90 -5.14 8.15 -17.31
N ALA A 91 -6.35 7.85 -16.86
CA ALA A 91 -6.63 6.73 -15.97
C ALA A 91 -7.47 5.67 -16.69
N GLN A 92 -6.99 4.43 -16.73
CA GLN A 92 -7.81 3.31 -17.18
C GLN A 92 -8.62 2.75 -16.00
N LEU A 93 -9.92 2.57 -16.23
CA LEU A 93 -10.88 1.91 -15.33
C LEU A 93 -11.55 0.76 -16.09
N ARG A 94 -11.91 -0.32 -15.40
CA ARG A 94 -12.65 -1.43 -16.04
C ARG A 94 -14.12 -1.09 -16.25
N ASN A 95 -14.74 -0.52 -15.23
CA ASN A 95 -16.10 0.00 -15.23
C ASN A 95 -16.13 1.31 -14.39
N LEU A 96 -17.28 1.96 -14.33
CA LEU A 96 -17.48 3.17 -13.53
C LEU A 96 -18.20 2.86 -12.21
N GLU A 97 -18.20 1.60 -11.79
CA GLU A 97 -18.92 1.15 -10.61
C GLU A 97 -18.03 1.22 -9.37
N GLY A 98 -18.65 1.56 -8.24
CA GLY A 98 -17.99 1.70 -6.95
C GLY A 98 -17.55 3.13 -6.62
N VAL A 99 -17.33 3.37 -5.34
CA VAL A 99 -16.99 4.69 -4.79
C VAL A 99 -15.73 5.27 -5.42
N VAL A 100 -14.65 4.47 -5.52
CA VAL A 100 -13.36 4.94 -6.04
C VAL A 100 -13.44 5.24 -7.55
N ALA A 101 -14.16 4.43 -8.33
CA ALA A 101 -14.32 4.69 -9.76
C ALA A 101 -15.12 5.98 -10.01
N THR A 102 -16.13 6.25 -9.18
CA THR A 102 -16.89 7.50 -9.20
C THR A 102 -16.01 8.69 -8.82
N GLU A 103 -15.21 8.57 -7.75
CA GLU A 103 -14.26 9.60 -7.33
C GLU A 103 -13.24 9.93 -8.43
N VAL A 104 -12.62 8.92 -9.03
CA VAL A 104 -11.62 9.09 -10.09
C VAL A 104 -12.25 9.70 -11.35
N SER A 105 -13.46 9.27 -11.74
CA SER A 105 -14.11 9.74 -12.97
C SER A 105 -14.72 11.14 -12.88
N THR A 106 -15.04 11.61 -11.68
CA THR A 106 -15.57 12.96 -11.44
C THR A 106 -14.48 14.01 -11.23
N ASN A 107 -13.21 13.59 -11.09
CA ASN A 107 -12.09 14.50 -10.90
C ASN A 107 -11.76 15.28 -12.20
N PRO A 108 -11.75 16.62 -12.20
CA PRO A 108 -11.59 17.43 -13.41
C PRO A 108 -10.21 17.32 -14.06
N ASN A 109 -9.19 16.86 -13.32
CA ASN A 109 -7.83 16.66 -13.82
C ASN A 109 -7.58 15.23 -14.33
N VAL A 110 -8.61 14.37 -14.31
CA VAL A 110 -8.54 12.98 -14.77
C VAL A 110 -9.30 12.83 -16.08
N THR A 111 -8.65 12.26 -17.09
CA THR A 111 -9.31 11.72 -18.28
C THR A 111 -9.41 10.21 -18.14
N VAL A 112 -10.63 9.70 -18.03
CA VAL A 112 -10.90 8.27 -17.85
C VAL A 112 -11.03 7.54 -19.19
N PHE A 113 -10.43 6.36 -19.26
CA PHE A 113 -10.58 5.38 -20.33
C PHE A 113 -11.22 4.12 -19.77
N VAL A 114 -12.49 3.89 -20.08
CA VAL A 114 -13.22 2.71 -19.58
C VAL A 114 -13.02 1.53 -20.53
N GLY A 115 -12.61 0.40 -19.98
CA GLY A 115 -12.48 -0.87 -20.72
C GLY A 115 -11.51 -1.83 -20.05
N GLU A 116 -11.61 -3.11 -20.39
CA GLU A 116 -10.66 -4.13 -19.97
C GLU A 116 -9.33 -3.97 -20.75
N LEU A 117 -8.20 -4.25 -20.09
CA LEU A 117 -6.87 -4.25 -20.72
C LEU A 117 -6.64 -5.48 -21.62
N TYR A 118 -7.57 -6.43 -21.61
CA TYR A 118 -7.60 -7.61 -22.45
C TYR A 118 -8.86 -7.62 -23.32
N THR A 119 -8.82 -8.37 -24.42
CA THR A 119 -9.95 -8.59 -25.32
C THR A 119 -10.49 -10.01 -25.17
N ARG A 120 -11.78 -10.22 -25.45
CA ARG A 120 -12.41 -11.53 -25.51
C ARG A 120 -12.92 -11.76 -26.94
N HIS A 121 -12.32 -12.66 -27.69
CA HIS A 121 -12.63 -12.86 -29.11
C HIS A 121 -13.87 -13.75 -29.35
N GLN A 122 -14.39 -14.43 -28.31
CA GLN A 122 -15.71 -15.08 -28.25
C GLN A 122 -15.97 -15.57 -26.82
N PRO A 123 -17.00 -15.10 -26.09
CA PRO A 123 -17.31 -15.61 -24.76
C PRO A 123 -17.93 -17.00 -24.87
N THR A 124 -17.14 -18.05 -24.60
CA THR A 124 -17.62 -19.41 -24.31
C THR A 124 -17.76 -19.60 -22.79
N GLU A 125 -18.51 -20.62 -22.33
CA GLU A 125 -18.59 -20.98 -20.91
C GLU A 125 -17.20 -21.24 -20.28
N GLU A 126 -16.25 -21.70 -21.09
CA GLU A 126 -14.87 -21.99 -20.72
C GLU A 126 -14.02 -20.71 -20.48
N ASN A 127 -14.40 -19.57 -21.07
CA ASN A 127 -13.67 -18.29 -21.00
C ASN A 127 -14.36 -17.24 -20.11
N LYS A 128 -15.33 -17.66 -19.29
CA LYS A 128 -16.01 -16.76 -18.33
C LYS A 128 -15.07 -16.30 -17.22
N ASP A 129 -14.15 -17.16 -16.81
CA ASP A 129 -13.20 -16.92 -15.73
C ASP A 129 -11.78 -16.72 -16.29
N VAL A 130 -11.42 -15.46 -16.53
CA VAL A 130 -10.10 -15.08 -17.08
C VAL A 130 -8.97 -15.14 -16.04
N THR A 131 -9.18 -15.80 -14.90
CA THR A 131 -8.19 -15.95 -13.83
C THR A 131 -7.29 -17.19 -14.00
N GLN A 132 -7.51 -17.99 -15.04
CA GLN A 132 -6.77 -19.25 -15.27
C GLN A 132 -5.57 -19.09 -16.21
N ASN A 133 -4.39 -19.41 -15.67
CA ASN A 133 -3.23 -20.04 -16.29
C ASN A 133 -3.04 -19.90 -17.82
N GLY A 134 -2.13 -19.00 -18.20
CA GLY A 134 -1.52 -18.94 -19.53
C GLY A 134 -2.42 -18.35 -20.62
N PRO A 135 -1.93 -18.30 -21.87
CA PRO A 135 -2.69 -17.74 -22.98
C PRO A 135 -3.94 -18.59 -23.24
N MET A 136 -5.06 -18.21 -22.64
CA MET A 136 -6.37 -18.80 -22.89
C MET A 136 -6.76 -18.58 -24.36
N PRO A 137 -7.22 -19.62 -25.09
CA PRO A 137 -7.74 -19.46 -26.43
C PRO A 137 -8.89 -18.42 -26.46
N GLY A 138 -8.64 -17.25 -27.05
CA GLY A 138 -9.63 -16.18 -27.18
C GLY A 138 -9.48 -15.00 -26.23
N VAL A 139 -8.47 -14.98 -25.35
CA VAL A 139 -8.09 -13.78 -24.57
C VAL A 139 -6.88 -13.11 -25.22
N GLY A 140 -7.04 -11.86 -25.67
CA GLY A 140 -5.98 -11.06 -26.28
C GLY A 140 -5.66 -9.81 -25.46
N VAL A 141 -4.74 -8.98 -25.94
CA VAL A 141 -4.42 -7.68 -25.30
C VAL A 141 -5.15 -6.55 -26.01
N ASN A 142 -5.74 -5.63 -25.24
CA ASN A 142 -6.41 -4.44 -25.76
C ASN A 142 -5.40 -3.35 -26.12
N HIS A 143 -4.69 -3.54 -27.23
CA HIS A 143 -3.64 -2.63 -27.69
C HIS A 143 -4.16 -1.22 -27.99
N ASP A 144 -5.40 -1.08 -28.47
CA ASP A 144 -5.97 0.23 -28.80
C ASP A 144 -6.22 1.08 -27.55
N LEU A 145 -6.81 0.47 -26.51
CA LEU A 145 -7.01 1.13 -25.21
C LEU A 145 -5.66 1.55 -24.60
N ILE A 146 -4.69 0.63 -24.60
CA ILE A 146 -3.35 0.89 -24.07
C ILE A 146 -2.68 2.03 -24.86
N ALA A 147 -2.68 1.99 -26.19
CA ALA A 147 -2.06 3.03 -27.00
C ALA A 147 -2.72 4.41 -26.78
N ASN A 148 -4.04 4.45 -26.61
CA ASN A 148 -4.76 5.67 -26.30
C ASN A 148 -4.44 6.20 -24.90
N LEU A 149 -4.27 5.32 -23.90
CA LEU A 149 -3.92 5.70 -22.54
C LEU A 149 -2.58 6.46 -22.49
N PHE A 150 -1.55 5.95 -23.17
CA PHE A 150 -0.21 6.53 -23.17
C PHE A 150 -0.06 7.78 -24.06
N ARG A 151 -1.02 8.07 -24.93
CA ARG A 151 -0.95 9.22 -25.85
C ARG A 151 -0.86 10.55 -25.07
N GLY A 152 0.25 11.26 -25.24
CA GLY A 152 0.48 12.56 -24.62
C GLY A 152 0.87 12.51 -23.14
N ALA A 153 1.02 11.31 -22.56
CA ALA A 153 1.57 11.14 -21.23
C ALA A 153 3.10 11.32 -21.23
N GLN A 154 3.64 11.88 -20.15
CA GLN A 154 5.08 12.00 -19.93
C GLN A 154 5.58 11.02 -18.87
N LEU A 155 4.71 10.64 -17.95
CA LEU A 155 5.00 9.75 -16.82
C LEU A 155 4.01 8.59 -16.85
N ALA A 156 4.38 7.45 -16.27
CA ALA A 156 3.46 6.33 -16.14
C ALA A 156 3.64 5.64 -14.78
N PHE A 157 2.54 5.29 -14.14
CA PHE A 157 2.52 4.42 -12.96
C PHE A 157 1.65 3.21 -13.27
N ILE A 158 2.28 2.03 -13.30
CA ILE A 158 1.67 0.81 -13.79
C ILE A 158 1.67 -0.24 -12.69
N ASN A 159 0.47 -0.60 -12.24
CA ASN A 159 0.22 -1.72 -11.35
C ASN A 159 -0.77 -2.68 -12.02
N THR A 160 -0.25 -3.81 -12.50
CA THR A 160 -1.04 -4.85 -13.17
C THR A 160 -1.77 -5.74 -12.17
N THR A 161 -2.71 -6.53 -12.66
CA THR A 161 -3.50 -7.49 -11.86
C THR A 161 -3.59 -8.81 -12.61
N PHE A 162 -3.99 -9.87 -11.91
CA PHE A 162 -4.10 -11.24 -12.42
C PHE A 162 -5.19 -11.49 -13.49
N TYR A 163 -5.92 -10.47 -13.92
CA TYR A 163 -6.98 -10.60 -14.92
C TYR A 163 -6.41 -10.65 -16.34
N GLY A 164 -6.80 -11.69 -17.08
CA GLY A 164 -6.24 -11.97 -18.39
C GLY A 164 -4.79 -12.44 -18.28
N ASP A 165 -4.01 -12.29 -19.35
CA ASP A 165 -2.59 -12.63 -19.32
C ASP A 165 -1.77 -11.44 -18.81
N GLU A 166 -1.57 -11.38 -17.48
CA GLU A 166 -0.84 -10.28 -16.81
C GLU A 166 0.54 -10.03 -17.44
N LEU A 167 1.24 -11.10 -17.86
CA LEU A 167 2.54 -11.00 -18.49
C LEU A 167 2.44 -10.31 -19.86
N GLN A 168 1.51 -10.73 -20.72
CA GLN A 168 1.32 -10.12 -22.03
C GLN A 168 0.81 -8.68 -21.93
N ILE A 169 -0.10 -8.40 -21.00
CA ILE A 169 -0.58 -7.04 -20.71
C ILE A 169 0.58 -6.17 -20.24
N GLY A 170 1.39 -6.64 -19.29
CA GLY A 170 2.57 -5.94 -18.79
C GLY A 170 3.58 -5.60 -19.88
N LYS A 171 3.86 -6.56 -20.77
CA LYS A 171 4.72 -6.35 -21.95
C LYS A 171 4.14 -5.30 -22.91
N ALA A 172 2.86 -5.37 -23.21
CA ALA A 172 2.20 -4.41 -24.09
C ALA A 172 2.17 -2.98 -23.52
N LEU A 173 2.01 -2.83 -22.20
CA LEU A 173 2.11 -1.54 -21.50
C LEU A 173 3.53 -0.97 -21.60
N ALA A 174 4.56 -1.80 -21.40
CA ALA A 174 5.95 -1.41 -21.55
C ALA A 174 6.28 -0.99 -23.00
N ASP A 175 5.81 -1.76 -23.98
CA ASP A 175 5.94 -1.44 -25.41
C ASP A 175 5.27 -0.11 -25.76
N ALA A 176 4.07 0.14 -25.24
CA ALA A 176 3.37 1.39 -25.45
C ALA A 176 4.15 2.57 -24.84
N ALA A 177 4.66 2.40 -23.62
CA ALA A 177 5.47 3.41 -22.95
C ALA A 177 6.75 3.74 -23.74
N LYS A 178 7.40 2.72 -24.31
CA LYS A 178 8.58 2.90 -25.18
C LYS A 178 8.20 3.66 -26.45
N LYS A 179 7.13 3.25 -27.13
CA LYS A 179 6.65 3.87 -28.38
C LYS A 179 6.26 5.34 -28.20
N THR A 180 5.72 5.71 -27.04
CA THR A 180 5.33 7.10 -26.74
C THR A 180 6.41 7.91 -26.05
N ASN A 181 7.63 7.37 -25.87
CA ASN A 181 8.75 8.03 -25.19
C ASN A 181 8.41 8.54 -23.79
N ILE A 182 7.82 7.68 -22.95
CA ILE A 182 7.61 7.99 -21.52
C ILE A 182 8.95 8.34 -20.86
N GLN A 183 8.95 9.47 -20.14
CA GLN A 183 10.15 10.03 -19.51
C GLN A 183 10.54 9.26 -18.24
N HIS A 184 9.55 8.75 -17.51
CA HIS A 184 9.76 7.96 -16.31
C HIS A 184 8.60 6.98 -16.14
N TYR A 185 8.91 5.69 -16.15
CA TYR A 185 7.96 4.59 -16.03
C TYR A 185 8.12 3.92 -14.67
N ILE A 186 7.15 4.07 -13.77
CA ILE A 186 7.19 3.40 -12.47
C ILE A 186 6.30 2.16 -12.54
N TYR A 187 6.88 1.00 -12.24
CA TYR A 187 6.18 -0.28 -12.25
C TYR A 187 6.07 -0.85 -10.83
N SER A 188 4.87 -1.22 -10.42
CA SER A 188 4.64 -1.97 -9.18
C SER A 188 4.97 -3.44 -9.43
N SER A 189 6.13 -3.85 -8.92
CA SER A 189 6.70 -5.18 -9.09
C SER A 189 6.57 -5.99 -7.79
N MET A 190 6.81 -7.29 -7.88
CA MET A 190 6.90 -8.20 -6.75
C MET A 190 7.97 -9.27 -7.05
N PRO A 191 8.56 -9.92 -6.04
CA PRO A 191 9.65 -10.87 -6.24
C PRO A 191 9.16 -12.21 -6.82
N ASP A 192 10.03 -12.84 -7.61
CA ASP A 192 9.97 -14.28 -7.83
C ASP A 192 10.92 -14.98 -6.87
N HIS A 193 10.40 -15.59 -5.80
CA HIS A 193 11.21 -16.21 -4.76
C HIS A 193 12.10 -17.34 -5.31
N ALA A 194 11.60 -18.09 -6.30
CA ALA A 194 12.37 -19.16 -6.93
C ALA A 194 13.61 -18.64 -7.69
N ALA A 195 13.58 -17.37 -8.14
CA ALA A 195 14.72 -16.73 -8.80
C ALA A 195 15.85 -16.38 -7.82
N TYR A 196 15.52 -16.14 -6.55
CA TYR A 196 16.51 -15.89 -5.49
C TYR A 196 17.01 -17.18 -4.85
N ASN A 197 16.15 -18.19 -4.71
CA ASN A 197 16.52 -19.51 -4.20
C ASN A 197 15.65 -20.58 -4.86
N SER A 198 16.28 -21.51 -5.57
CA SER A 198 15.60 -22.59 -6.30
C SER A 198 14.82 -23.57 -5.40
N GLY A 199 15.06 -23.56 -4.09
CA GLY A 199 14.28 -24.32 -3.11
C GLY A 199 12.97 -23.66 -2.71
N TRP A 200 12.74 -22.38 -3.03
CA TRP A 200 11.51 -21.66 -2.74
C TRP A 200 10.51 -21.75 -3.88
N PRO A 201 9.20 -21.86 -3.61
CA PRO A 201 8.19 -21.86 -4.65
C PRO A 201 8.03 -20.46 -5.27
N SER A 202 7.78 -20.40 -6.58
CA SER A 202 7.29 -19.16 -7.21
C SER A 202 5.84 -18.92 -6.79
N LEU A 203 5.57 -17.72 -6.28
CA LEU A 203 4.21 -17.26 -6.01
C LEU A 203 3.58 -16.78 -7.32
N PRO A 204 2.53 -17.43 -7.85
CA PRO A 204 2.04 -17.18 -9.22
C PRO A 204 1.75 -15.70 -9.52
N LEU A 205 1.10 -15.00 -8.60
CA LEU A 205 0.71 -13.60 -8.78
C LEU A 205 1.90 -12.63 -8.68
N TRP A 206 3.00 -13.04 -8.04
CA TRP A 206 4.17 -12.18 -7.84
C TRP A 206 5.23 -12.44 -8.91
N ALA A 207 5.46 -13.71 -9.27
CA ALA A 207 6.41 -14.10 -10.30
C ALA A 207 6.04 -13.53 -11.68
N ALA A 208 4.76 -13.35 -11.98
CA ALA A 208 4.31 -12.66 -13.20
C ALA A 208 4.84 -11.22 -13.27
N LYS A 209 4.78 -10.48 -12.16
CA LYS A 209 5.27 -9.10 -12.06
C LYS A 209 6.79 -9.04 -12.21
N HIS A 210 7.52 -9.96 -11.58
CA HIS A 210 8.97 -10.03 -11.74
C HIS A 210 9.39 -10.19 -13.21
N LYS A 211 8.70 -11.05 -13.96
CA LYS A 211 8.96 -11.26 -15.40
C LYS A 211 8.64 -10.03 -16.25
N VAL A 212 7.61 -9.27 -15.88
CA VAL A 212 7.30 -7.99 -16.55
C VAL A 212 8.39 -6.96 -16.25
N GLU A 213 8.89 -6.90 -15.01
CA GLU A 213 10.03 -6.05 -14.66
C GLU A 213 11.27 -6.37 -15.50
N GLU A 214 11.65 -7.65 -15.61
CA GLU A 214 12.78 -8.09 -16.44
C GLU A 214 12.62 -7.59 -17.89
N TYR A 215 11.42 -7.75 -18.45
CA TYR A 215 11.12 -7.26 -19.80
C TYR A 215 11.21 -5.73 -19.93
N VAL A 216 10.71 -4.97 -18.95
CA VAL A 216 10.81 -3.50 -18.94
C VAL A 216 12.27 -3.06 -18.94
N ARG A 217 13.13 -3.77 -18.19
CA ARG A 217 14.59 -3.52 -18.17
C ARG A 217 15.22 -3.82 -19.53
N GLU A 218 14.92 -4.96 -20.13
CA GLU A 218 15.42 -5.37 -21.46
C GLU A 218 15.02 -4.37 -22.55
N LEU A 219 13.78 -3.84 -22.50
CA LEU A 219 13.27 -2.87 -23.46
C LEU A 219 13.97 -1.49 -23.35
N GLY A 220 14.68 -1.25 -22.25
CA GLY A 220 15.39 0.01 -21.99
C GLY A 220 14.43 1.19 -21.85
N VAL A 221 13.29 0.98 -21.20
CA VAL A 221 12.40 2.07 -20.76
C VAL A 221 13.03 2.72 -19.52
N PRO A 222 13.07 4.06 -19.40
CA PRO A 222 13.56 4.74 -18.19
C PRO A 222 12.64 4.45 -17.00
N ALA A 223 12.91 3.36 -16.28
CA ALA A 223 11.98 2.79 -15.32
C ALA A 223 12.51 2.68 -13.90
N THR A 224 11.60 2.72 -12.93
CA THR A 224 11.85 2.43 -11.50
C THR A 224 10.85 1.38 -11.04
N PHE A 225 11.29 0.47 -10.18
CA PHE A 225 10.48 -0.67 -9.74
C PHE A 225 10.16 -0.52 -8.26
N VAL A 226 8.88 -0.42 -7.93
CA VAL A 226 8.44 -0.30 -6.54
C VAL A 226 7.89 -1.64 -6.05
N TYR A 227 8.36 -2.06 -4.88
CA TYR A 227 7.97 -3.29 -4.21
C TYR A 227 7.19 -2.90 -2.97
N THR A 228 5.89 -3.17 -2.96
CA THR A 228 5.04 -2.75 -1.85
C THR A 228 5.04 -3.76 -0.72
N GLY A 229 5.13 -3.29 0.52
CA GLY A 229 4.87 -4.10 1.70
C GLY A 229 3.42 -4.59 1.77
N ILE A 230 3.13 -5.36 2.81
CA ILE A 230 1.79 -5.83 3.14
C ILE A 230 0.91 -4.61 3.43
N TYR A 231 -0.26 -4.57 2.80
CA TYR A 231 -1.20 -3.48 3.04
C TYR A 231 -1.86 -3.60 4.40
N ASN A 232 -1.83 -2.51 5.18
CA ASN A 232 -2.51 -2.43 6.46
C ASN A 232 -4.02 -2.71 6.30
N ASN A 233 -4.62 -2.23 5.21
CA ASN A 233 -6.02 -2.47 4.86
C ASN A 233 -6.34 -3.85 4.26
N ASN A 234 -5.42 -4.81 4.36
CA ASN A 234 -5.77 -6.21 4.22
C ASN A 234 -6.46 -6.76 5.46
N PHE A 235 -6.25 -6.15 6.63
CA PHE A 235 -6.90 -6.59 7.87
C PHE A 235 -8.41 -6.38 7.84
N THR A 236 -9.13 -7.36 8.36
CA THR A 236 -10.59 -7.34 8.52
C THR A 236 -11.07 -8.41 9.47
N SER A 237 -12.20 -8.22 10.16
CA SER A 237 -12.84 -9.30 10.91
C SER A 237 -13.81 -10.15 10.09
N LEU A 238 -14.01 -9.81 8.81
CA LEU A 238 -14.62 -10.74 7.86
C LEU A 238 -13.71 -11.96 7.67
N LEU A 239 -14.32 -13.11 7.39
CA LEU A 239 -13.65 -14.41 7.31
C LEU A 239 -12.82 -14.61 6.02
N TYR A 240 -12.21 -13.54 5.52
CA TYR A 240 -11.27 -13.59 4.40
C TYR A 240 -9.94 -14.22 4.83
N PRO A 241 -9.25 -14.93 3.92
CA PRO A 241 -8.04 -15.66 4.28
C PRO A 241 -6.86 -14.73 4.61
N LEU A 242 -5.85 -15.28 5.30
CA LEU A 242 -4.53 -14.71 5.59
C LEU A 242 -4.47 -13.50 6.54
N PHE A 243 -5.33 -12.49 6.37
CA PHE A 243 -5.34 -11.26 7.17
C PHE A 243 -6.67 -11.05 7.92
N CYS A 244 -7.24 -12.14 8.43
CA CYS A 244 -8.43 -12.09 9.29
C CYS A 244 -8.03 -11.68 10.72
N MET A 245 -8.53 -10.54 11.19
CA MET A 245 -8.60 -10.15 12.60
C MET A 245 -9.92 -10.69 13.16
N GLU A 246 -9.96 -11.99 13.46
CA GLU A 246 -11.18 -12.68 13.86
C GLU A 246 -11.64 -12.23 15.25
N LEU A 247 -12.80 -11.57 15.30
CA LEU A 247 -13.43 -11.15 16.55
C LEU A 247 -13.86 -12.38 17.36
N GLN A 248 -13.44 -12.43 18.61
CA GLN A 248 -13.74 -13.49 19.56
C GLN A 248 -14.97 -13.13 20.41
N PRO A 249 -15.64 -14.12 21.02
CA PRO A 249 -16.80 -13.89 21.88
C PRO A 249 -16.53 -13.01 23.11
N ASP A 250 -15.28 -12.91 23.56
CA ASP A 250 -14.85 -12.06 24.68
C ASP A 250 -14.49 -10.62 24.25
N GLY A 251 -14.73 -10.28 22.98
CA GLY A 251 -14.40 -8.97 22.40
C GLY A 251 -12.93 -8.78 22.04
N SER A 252 -12.08 -9.81 22.23
CA SER A 252 -10.69 -9.80 21.74
C SER A 252 -10.61 -10.16 20.26
N PHE A 253 -9.46 -9.93 19.63
CA PHE A 253 -9.18 -10.36 18.27
C PHE A 253 -8.10 -11.42 18.23
N THR A 254 -8.23 -12.33 17.27
CA THR A 254 -7.20 -13.32 16.93
C THR A 254 -6.82 -13.20 15.47
N TRP A 255 -5.52 -13.11 15.19
CA TRP A 255 -4.98 -13.18 13.83
C TRP A 255 -4.20 -14.48 13.65
N GLN A 256 -4.69 -15.36 12.78
CA GLN A 256 -4.00 -16.60 12.41
C GLN A 256 -3.38 -16.51 11.01
N ALA A 257 -2.07 -16.75 10.91
CA ALA A 257 -1.33 -16.75 9.65
C ALA A 257 -0.09 -17.66 9.73
N PRO A 258 0.53 -18.00 8.59
CA PRO A 258 1.64 -18.97 8.57
C PRO A 258 3.00 -18.34 8.91
N PHE A 259 3.07 -17.01 8.96
CA PHE A 259 4.30 -16.27 9.22
C PHE A 259 4.90 -16.62 10.59
N HIS A 260 6.22 -16.69 10.65
CA HIS A 260 6.94 -16.88 11.90
C HIS A 260 6.74 -15.67 12.82
N GLU A 261 6.40 -15.93 14.08
CA GLU A 261 6.03 -14.92 15.09
C GLU A 261 7.13 -13.89 15.39
N ASP A 262 8.40 -14.32 15.27
CA ASP A 262 9.60 -13.49 15.44
C ASP A 262 10.23 -12.98 14.12
N ALA A 263 9.71 -13.34 12.95
CA ALA A 263 10.25 -12.86 11.68
C ALA A 263 9.55 -11.57 11.24
N LYS A 264 10.31 -10.56 10.85
CA LYS A 264 9.77 -9.25 10.48
C LYS A 264 9.13 -9.30 9.09
N LEU A 265 8.05 -8.53 8.94
CA LEU A 265 7.33 -8.32 7.70
C LEU A 265 7.25 -6.82 7.38
N PRO A 266 7.30 -6.43 6.09
CA PRO A 266 7.17 -5.04 5.67
C PRO A 266 5.69 -4.63 5.61
N TRP A 267 5.33 -3.51 6.24
CA TRP A 267 3.96 -2.99 6.31
C TRP A 267 3.84 -1.62 5.63
N LEU A 268 2.67 -1.34 5.04
CA LEU A 268 2.40 -0.16 4.22
C LEU A 268 0.92 0.25 4.32
N ASP A 269 0.65 1.52 4.58
CA ASP A 269 -0.67 2.09 4.27
C ASP A 269 -0.70 2.49 2.79
N ALA A 270 -1.34 1.64 1.97
CA ALA A 270 -1.38 1.83 0.53
C ALA A 270 -2.19 3.06 0.10
N GLU A 271 -3.20 3.43 0.88
CA GLU A 271 -4.10 4.54 0.53
C GLU A 271 -3.45 5.89 0.87
N HIS A 272 -2.76 5.97 2.00
CA HIS A 272 -2.12 7.19 2.47
C HIS A 272 -0.72 7.43 1.86
N ASP A 273 0.12 6.38 1.76
CA ASP A 273 1.56 6.58 1.57
C ASP A 273 2.07 6.39 0.13
N VAL A 274 1.40 5.53 -0.65
CA VAL A 274 1.90 5.18 -1.99
C VAL A 274 1.92 6.40 -2.89
N GLY A 275 0.82 7.15 -2.96
CA GLY A 275 0.72 8.32 -3.81
C GLY A 275 1.85 9.33 -3.58
N PRO A 276 2.05 9.83 -2.34
CA PRO A 276 3.15 10.72 -2.00
C PRO A 276 4.53 10.18 -2.41
N ALA A 277 4.81 8.90 -2.12
CA ALA A 277 6.08 8.27 -2.46
C ALA A 277 6.33 8.19 -3.97
N ILE A 278 5.35 7.73 -4.75
CA ILE A 278 5.45 7.65 -6.21
C ILE A 278 5.60 9.05 -6.82
N LEU A 279 4.89 10.04 -6.28
CA LEU A 279 5.03 11.41 -6.73
C LEU A 279 6.43 11.97 -6.45
N GLN A 280 7.05 11.62 -5.32
CA GLN A 280 8.43 11.98 -5.03
C GLN A 280 9.41 11.31 -5.99
N LEU A 281 9.21 10.04 -6.35
CA LEU A 281 10.01 9.36 -7.37
C LEU A 281 9.96 10.08 -8.72
N PHE A 282 8.79 10.54 -9.15
CA PHE A 282 8.67 11.33 -10.38
C PHE A 282 9.35 12.70 -10.30
N LYS A 283 9.40 13.33 -9.12
CA LYS A 283 10.08 14.62 -8.90
C LYS A 283 11.59 14.47 -8.93
N ASP A 284 12.11 13.43 -8.28
CA ASP A 284 13.53 13.09 -8.28
C ASP A 284 14.01 12.65 -9.68
N GLY A 285 13.13 11.95 -10.41
CA GLY A 285 13.33 11.58 -11.80
C GLY A 285 14.31 10.42 -12.01
N VAL A 286 14.46 10.06 -13.29
CA VAL A 286 15.25 8.90 -13.74
C VAL A 286 16.75 9.03 -13.47
N SER A 287 17.29 10.24 -13.30
CA SER A 287 18.71 10.44 -12.97
C SER A 287 19.10 9.83 -11.63
N LYS A 288 18.13 9.69 -10.72
CA LYS A 288 18.34 9.10 -9.39
C LYS A 288 17.84 7.66 -9.32
N TRP A 289 16.74 7.35 -10.01
CA TRP A 289 15.99 6.11 -9.77
C TRP A 289 15.90 5.15 -10.95
N ALA A 290 16.54 5.43 -12.09
CA ALA A 290 16.50 4.52 -13.24
C ALA A 290 17.14 3.17 -12.92
N GLY A 291 16.38 2.10 -13.11
CA GLY A 291 16.80 0.72 -12.85
C GLY A 291 16.73 0.31 -11.38
N GLU A 292 16.42 1.22 -10.46
CA GLU A 292 16.40 0.90 -9.03
C GLU A 292 15.14 0.13 -8.63
N ARG A 293 15.30 -0.74 -7.63
CA ARG A 293 14.21 -1.38 -6.88
C ARG A 293 14.05 -0.67 -5.55
N ILE A 294 12.83 -0.31 -5.20
CA ILE A 294 12.54 0.49 -4.01
C ILE A 294 11.48 -0.23 -3.18
N ALA A 295 11.79 -0.52 -1.93
CA ALA A 295 10.85 -1.06 -0.98
C ALA A 295 9.93 0.06 -0.46
N LEU A 296 8.64 -0.04 -0.72
CA LEU A 296 7.62 0.83 -0.13
C LEU A 296 7.01 0.11 1.07
N ALA A 297 7.68 0.27 2.20
CA ALA A 297 7.22 -0.17 3.51
C ALA A 297 7.71 0.81 4.58
N TYR A 298 6.80 1.27 5.43
CA TYR A 298 7.07 2.30 6.43
C TYR A 298 7.24 1.74 7.84
N GLU A 299 6.86 0.48 8.04
CA GLU A 299 7.11 -0.27 9.26
C GLU A 299 7.65 -1.66 8.93
N TYR A 300 8.49 -2.18 9.82
CA TYR A 300 9.09 -3.52 9.70
C TYR A 300 8.92 -4.28 11.00
N LEU A 301 7.75 -4.94 11.12
CA LEU A 301 7.22 -5.50 12.36
C LEU A 301 7.06 -7.00 12.24
N THR A 302 7.35 -7.75 13.29
CA THR A 302 6.94 -9.16 13.38
C THR A 302 5.42 -9.28 13.54
N PRO A 303 4.82 -10.45 13.26
CA PRO A 303 3.39 -10.65 13.51
C PRO A 303 2.95 -10.35 14.95
N VAL A 304 3.80 -10.66 15.93
CA VAL A 304 3.54 -10.35 17.35
C VAL A 304 3.60 -8.84 17.60
N GLU A 305 4.62 -8.15 17.08
CA GLU A 305 4.71 -6.69 17.16
C GLU A 305 3.50 -6.02 16.47
N ALA A 306 3.09 -6.53 15.30
CA ALA A 306 1.91 -6.07 14.58
C ALA A 306 0.62 -6.22 15.40
N CYS A 307 0.38 -7.38 16.03
CA CYS A 307 -0.75 -7.55 16.95
C CYS A 307 -0.68 -6.59 18.14
N GLN A 308 0.51 -6.34 18.71
CA GLN A 308 0.66 -5.41 19.83
C GLN A 308 0.32 -3.97 19.44
N VAL A 309 0.75 -3.52 18.26
CA VAL A 309 0.43 -2.16 17.80
C VAL A 309 -1.04 -2.06 17.40
N PHE A 310 -1.60 -3.11 16.80
CA PHE A 310 -3.02 -3.19 16.47
C PHE A 310 -3.89 -3.12 17.73
N ALA A 311 -3.53 -3.87 18.78
CA ALA A 311 -4.22 -3.87 20.08
C ALA A 311 -4.27 -2.48 20.72
N ARG A 312 -3.19 -1.69 20.62
CA ARG A 312 -3.17 -0.29 21.08
C ARG A 312 -4.02 0.64 20.21
N GLY A 313 -4.22 0.29 18.94
CA GLY A 313 -5.08 1.03 18.02
C GLY A 313 -6.56 0.79 18.31
N VAL A 314 -6.98 -0.48 18.36
CA VAL A 314 -8.39 -0.87 18.56
C VAL A 314 -8.84 -0.87 20.02
N GLY A 315 -7.95 -0.69 20.99
CA GLY A 315 -8.29 -0.68 22.42
C GLY A 315 -8.60 -2.05 23.02
N ARG A 316 -8.45 -3.14 22.26
CA ARG A 316 -8.83 -4.52 22.61
C ARG A 316 -7.63 -5.46 22.55
N PRO A 317 -7.62 -6.56 23.34
CA PRO A 317 -6.57 -7.57 23.22
C PRO A 317 -6.55 -8.17 21.80
N VAL A 318 -5.37 -8.26 21.20
CA VAL A 318 -5.15 -8.90 19.91
C VAL A 318 -4.07 -9.96 20.07
N ARG A 319 -4.32 -11.18 19.60
CA ARG A 319 -3.39 -12.31 19.72
C ARG A 319 -3.01 -12.84 18.34
N TYR A 320 -1.71 -13.03 18.14
CA TYR A 320 -1.22 -13.77 16.99
C TYR A 320 -1.25 -15.27 17.27
N ILE A 321 -1.70 -16.05 16.31
CA ILE A 321 -1.60 -17.51 16.32
C ILE A 321 -0.91 -17.94 15.04
N ARG A 322 0.26 -18.57 15.17
CA ARG A 322 0.91 -19.17 14.01
C ARG A 322 0.19 -20.45 13.62
N GLY A 323 -0.21 -20.56 12.36
CA GLY A 323 -0.94 -21.72 11.86
C GLY A 323 -1.10 -21.73 10.34
N PRO A 324 -1.70 -22.79 9.78
CA PRO A 324 -1.98 -22.84 8.34
C PRO A 324 -2.98 -21.76 7.93
N ILE A 325 -3.02 -21.44 6.64
CA ILE A 325 -3.95 -20.49 6.06
C ILE A 325 -5.34 -21.10 6.02
N GLU A 326 -6.27 -20.49 6.75
CA GLU A 326 -7.67 -20.93 6.75
C GLU A 326 -8.47 -20.26 5.62
N ILE A 327 -9.14 -21.07 4.81
CA ILE A 327 -10.02 -20.61 3.74
C ILE A 327 -11.46 -20.87 4.16
N LYS A 328 -12.08 -19.87 4.79
CA LYS A 328 -13.45 -19.94 5.33
C LYS A 328 -14.53 -19.50 4.31
N VAL A 329 -14.12 -18.89 3.20
CA VAL A 329 -15.01 -18.38 2.14
C VAL A 329 -14.65 -18.95 0.76
N ARG A 330 -15.55 -18.78 -0.22
CA ARG A 330 -15.25 -19.10 -1.61
C ARG A 330 -14.30 -18.05 -2.19
N ILE A 331 -13.21 -18.53 -2.77
CA ILE A 331 -12.17 -17.73 -3.41
C ILE A 331 -11.89 -18.24 -4.83
N PRO A 332 -11.50 -17.39 -5.79
CA PRO A 332 -11.07 -17.81 -7.11
C PRO A 332 -9.85 -18.74 -7.05
N THR A 333 -9.74 -19.58 -8.06
CA THR A 333 -8.68 -20.60 -8.16
C THR A 333 -7.29 -19.99 -8.14
N GLY A 334 -7.08 -18.85 -8.83
CA GLY A 334 -5.79 -18.16 -8.86
C GLY A 334 -5.34 -17.69 -7.48
N TYR A 335 -6.27 -17.17 -6.67
CA TYR A 335 -5.95 -16.76 -5.30
C TYR A 335 -5.71 -17.96 -4.39
N ARG A 336 -6.46 -19.06 -4.54
CA ARG A 336 -6.19 -20.31 -3.83
C ARG A 336 -4.76 -20.82 -4.07
N GLN A 337 -4.32 -20.87 -5.34
CA GLN A 337 -2.97 -21.29 -5.70
C GLN A 337 -1.90 -20.38 -5.12
N GLN A 338 -2.17 -19.07 -5.06
CA GLN A 338 -1.30 -18.11 -4.39
C GLN A 338 -1.16 -18.42 -2.90
N LEU A 339 -2.27 -18.67 -2.19
CA LEU A 339 -2.25 -19.00 -0.76
C LEU A 339 -1.52 -20.32 -0.49
N GLU A 340 -1.77 -21.36 -1.28
CA GLU A 340 -1.08 -22.65 -1.15
C GLU A 340 0.44 -22.53 -1.37
N ALA A 341 0.87 -21.68 -2.33
CA ALA A 341 2.28 -21.43 -2.55
C ALA A 341 2.89 -20.56 -1.43
N LEU A 342 2.10 -19.62 -0.88
CA LEU A 342 2.50 -18.76 0.24
C LEU A 342 2.71 -19.56 1.52
N GLU A 343 1.81 -20.49 1.85
CA GLU A 343 1.98 -21.39 3.00
C GLU A 343 3.22 -22.27 2.87
N LYS A 344 3.55 -22.74 1.65
CA LYS A 344 4.80 -23.49 1.39
C LYS A 344 6.05 -22.62 1.52
N LEU A 345 5.96 -21.35 1.14
CA LEU A 345 7.07 -20.40 1.25
C LEU A 345 7.33 -20.03 2.71
N PHE A 346 6.26 -19.68 3.43
CA PHE A 346 6.29 -19.34 4.84
C PHE A 346 5.79 -20.55 5.66
N ASP A 347 6.58 -21.62 5.70
CA ASP A 347 6.15 -22.88 6.34
C ASP A 347 5.77 -22.65 7.82
N PRO A 348 4.51 -22.90 8.24
CA PRO A 348 4.10 -22.73 9.63
C PRO A 348 4.82 -23.67 10.60
N ASN A 349 5.49 -24.72 10.11
CA ASN A 349 6.21 -25.69 10.94
C ASN A 349 7.70 -25.36 11.14
N GLU A 350 8.26 -24.40 10.39
CA GLU A 350 9.67 -24.02 10.54
C GLU A 350 9.88 -23.28 11.86
N LYS A 351 10.73 -23.81 12.75
CA LYS A 351 10.89 -23.25 14.10
C LYS A 351 11.91 -22.11 14.16
N ASP A 352 12.71 -21.96 13.11
CA ASP A 352 13.78 -20.97 13.06
C ASP A 352 13.31 -19.74 12.27
N ALA A 353 13.18 -18.60 12.95
CA ALA A 353 12.79 -17.34 12.35
C ALA A 353 13.75 -16.89 11.23
N GLU A 354 15.05 -17.19 11.36
CA GLU A 354 16.07 -16.77 10.40
C GLU A 354 15.96 -17.52 9.07
N LYS A 355 15.28 -18.68 9.06
CA LYS A 355 15.04 -19.45 7.84
C LYS A 355 13.79 -19.02 7.09
N GLN A 356 12.97 -18.14 7.68
CA GLN A 356 11.85 -17.56 6.96
C GLN A 356 12.38 -16.80 5.74
N PRO A 357 11.90 -17.09 4.52
CA PRO A 357 12.30 -16.33 3.35
C PRO A 357 11.97 -14.85 3.52
N PRO A 358 12.82 -13.93 3.03
CA PRO A 358 12.49 -12.52 2.98
C PRO A 358 11.22 -12.31 2.13
N TYR A 359 10.26 -11.53 2.62
CA TYR A 359 9.03 -11.15 1.92
C TYR A 359 9.31 -10.53 0.54
N PHE A 360 10.36 -9.71 0.46
CA PHE A 360 10.78 -9.09 -0.80
C PHE A 360 11.71 -9.98 -1.65
N GLY A 361 11.99 -11.22 -1.25
CA GLY A 361 12.89 -12.16 -1.93
C GLY A 361 14.38 -11.78 -1.87
N ASP A 362 14.70 -10.48 -1.88
CA ASP A 362 16.04 -9.92 -1.79
C ASP A 362 16.32 -9.36 -0.38
N PRO A 363 17.24 -9.96 0.40
CA PRO A 363 17.62 -9.45 1.71
C PRO A 363 18.13 -8.00 1.70
N LYS A 364 18.70 -7.52 0.58
CA LYS A 364 19.14 -6.12 0.47
C LYS A 364 17.97 -5.15 0.46
N LEU A 365 16.87 -5.55 -0.16
CA LEU A 365 15.66 -4.72 -0.26
C LEU A 365 14.93 -4.67 1.09
N GLU A 366 14.97 -5.74 1.87
CA GLU A 366 14.46 -5.71 3.25
C GLU A 366 15.35 -4.90 4.19
N ALA A 367 16.67 -4.98 4.04
CA ALA A 367 17.60 -4.21 4.85
C ALA A 367 17.45 -2.68 4.66
N SER A 368 16.81 -2.23 3.58
CA SER A 368 16.51 -0.81 3.36
C SER A 368 15.18 -0.35 3.99
N CYS A 369 14.35 -1.27 4.47
CA CYS A 369 13.09 -0.96 5.14
C CYS A 369 13.32 -0.48 6.59
N PRO A 370 12.63 0.58 7.06
CA PRO A 370 11.76 1.50 6.33
C PRO A 370 12.50 2.74 5.77
N ARG A 371 13.83 2.80 5.90
CA ARG A 371 14.64 3.99 5.63
C ARG A 371 14.42 4.57 4.23
N GLU A 372 14.47 3.76 3.18
CA GLU A 372 14.33 4.26 1.80
C GLU A 372 12.92 4.81 1.52
N ALA A 373 11.88 4.18 2.06
CA ALA A 373 10.51 4.68 1.94
C ALA A 373 10.35 6.03 2.68
N LEU A 374 10.94 6.16 3.87
CA LEU A 374 10.93 7.39 4.67
C LEU A 374 11.68 8.55 4.00
N GLU A 375 12.75 8.25 3.25
CA GLU A 375 13.46 9.27 2.44
C GLU A 375 12.58 9.84 1.30
N LEU A 376 11.55 9.10 0.87
CA LEU A 376 10.59 9.56 -0.16
C LEU A 376 9.39 10.28 0.45
N TRP A 377 8.95 9.85 1.64
CA TRP A 377 7.77 10.38 2.32
C TRP A 377 7.92 10.26 3.84
N GLU A 378 8.03 11.41 4.51
CA GLU A 378 8.30 11.49 5.95
C GLU A 378 7.03 11.49 6.82
N GLY A 379 5.83 11.51 6.21
CA GLY A 379 4.55 11.56 6.92
C GLY A 379 3.71 10.28 6.83
N PRO A 380 4.29 9.07 7.01
CA PRO A 380 3.53 7.85 6.80
C PRO A 380 2.54 7.57 7.91
N ARG A 381 1.53 6.75 7.60
CA ARG A 381 0.60 6.22 8.61
C ARG A 381 1.05 4.85 9.08
N GLY A 382 1.36 4.74 10.38
CA GLY A 382 1.69 3.47 11.00
C GLY A 382 0.48 2.58 11.24
N LEU A 383 0.72 1.30 11.51
CA LEU A 383 -0.32 0.28 11.71
C LEU A 383 -1.17 0.56 12.96
N GLU A 384 -0.60 1.17 14.01
CA GLU A 384 -1.37 1.61 15.19
C GLU A 384 -2.38 2.71 14.84
N GLU A 385 -1.97 3.70 14.05
CA GLU A 385 -2.87 4.79 13.61
C GLU A 385 -3.93 4.26 12.64
N TYR A 386 -3.56 3.38 11.71
CA TYR A 386 -4.52 2.66 10.86
C TYR A 386 -5.55 1.90 11.69
N ALA A 387 -5.10 1.10 12.68
CA ALA A 387 -5.98 0.30 13.52
C ALA A 387 -6.93 1.14 14.38
N ARG A 388 -6.51 2.36 14.75
CA ARG A 388 -7.34 3.30 15.53
C ARG A 388 -8.34 4.07 14.67
N GLU A 389 -7.89 4.59 13.53
CA GLU A 389 -8.64 5.61 12.78
C GLU A 389 -9.37 5.05 11.57
N MET A 390 -8.76 4.08 10.87
CA MET A 390 -9.27 3.58 9.59
C MET A 390 -9.96 2.23 9.72
N PHE A 391 -9.39 1.32 10.51
CA PHE A 391 -9.93 -0.04 10.64
C PHE A 391 -11.39 -0.06 11.13
N PRO A 392 -11.80 0.70 12.18
CA PRO A 392 -13.21 0.73 12.60
C PRO A 392 -14.15 1.25 11.50
N LEU A 393 -13.73 2.29 10.76
CA LEU A 393 -14.53 2.86 9.67
C LEU A 393 -14.67 1.89 8.49
N GLU A 394 -13.62 1.14 8.16
CA GLU A 394 -13.68 0.11 7.13
C GLU A 394 -14.58 -1.05 7.54
N GLU A 395 -14.52 -1.47 8.81
CA GLU A 395 -15.33 -2.56 9.35
C GLU A 395 -16.81 -2.17 9.48
N GLU A 396 -17.10 -0.94 9.92
CA GLU A 396 -18.46 -0.37 9.91
C GLU A 396 -19.03 -0.35 8.50
N ALA A 397 -18.25 0.10 7.52
CA ALA A 397 -18.67 0.11 6.12
C ALA A 397 -18.82 -1.30 5.51
N ASN A 398 -18.24 -2.32 6.16
CA ASN A 398 -18.46 -3.74 5.86
C ASN A 398 -19.69 -4.32 6.60
N GLY A 399 -20.42 -3.50 7.36
CA GLY A 399 -21.62 -3.90 8.08
C GLY A 399 -21.37 -4.53 9.45
N LEU A 400 -20.16 -4.37 10.00
CA LEU A 400 -19.82 -4.85 11.34
C LEU A 400 -20.09 -3.77 12.38
N THR A 401 -20.32 -4.16 13.63
CA THR A 401 -20.78 -3.23 14.69
C THR A 401 -19.92 -3.25 15.95
N TRP A 402 -18.85 -4.05 15.99
CA TRP A 402 -18.05 -4.27 17.19
C TRP A 402 -17.38 -3.00 17.74
N MET A 403 -17.23 -1.97 16.91
CA MET A 403 -16.65 -0.67 17.27
C MET A 403 -17.57 0.16 18.18
N PHE A 404 -18.86 -0.18 18.28
CA PHE A 404 -19.83 0.52 19.13
C PHE A 404 -19.99 -0.12 20.52
N ASP A 405 -19.47 -1.33 20.72
CA ASP A 405 -19.70 -2.13 21.94
C ASP A 405 -18.98 -1.58 23.19
N GLU A 406 -18.26 -0.45 23.10
CA GLU A 406 -17.52 0.16 24.23
C GLU A 406 -18.30 1.27 24.98
N GLU A 407 -19.53 1.60 24.57
CA GLU A 407 -20.33 2.65 25.23
C GLU A 407 -21.46 2.16 26.16
N ASP A 408 -21.72 0.84 26.24
CA ASP A 408 -22.94 0.35 26.92
C ASP A 408 -22.78 -0.11 28.38
N ASP A 409 -21.63 0.11 29.00
CA ASP A 409 -21.47 -0.12 30.45
C ASP A 409 -22.23 0.91 31.31
N GLY A 410 -22.93 1.87 30.69
CA GLY A 410 -23.73 2.89 31.38
C GLY A 410 -25.07 3.25 30.73
N HIS A 411 -25.41 2.72 29.54
CA HIS A 411 -26.63 3.12 28.85
C HIS A 411 -27.82 2.20 29.09
N GLU A 412 -27.62 0.90 29.33
CA GLU A 412 -28.69 -0.01 29.77
C GLU A 412 -29.37 0.46 31.08
N ALA A 413 -28.62 1.05 32.02
CA ALA A 413 -29.18 1.60 33.26
C ALA A 413 -30.05 2.85 33.02
N ARG A 414 -29.76 3.64 31.97
CA ARG A 414 -30.56 4.80 31.59
C ARG A 414 -31.79 4.40 30.78
N ILE A 415 -31.67 3.40 29.91
CA ILE A 415 -32.80 2.90 29.13
C ILE A 415 -33.80 2.23 30.06
N GLN A 416 -33.39 1.41 31.03
CA GLN A 416 -34.31 0.85 32.04
C GLN A 416 -34.99 1.93 32.90
N ALA A 417 -34.28 2.99 33.29
CA ALA A 417 -34.88 4.10 34.04
C ALA A 417 -35.88 4.91 33.20
N THR A 418 -35.67 5.00 31.87
CA THR A 418 -36.57 5.72 30.96
C THR A 418 -37.78 4.87 30.58
N THR A 419 -37.60 3.57 30.34
CA THR A 419 -38.68 2.61 30.05
C THR A 419 -39.62 2.45 31.25
N THR A 420 -39.09 2.43 32.49
CA THR A 420 -39.92 2.40 33.71
C THR A 420 -40.73 3.69 33.90
N CYS A 421 -40.21 4.84 33.46
CA CYS A 421 -40.96 6.10 33.46
C CYS A 421 -42.06 6.15 32.38
N VAL A 422 -41.83 5.51 31.23
CA VAL A 422 -42.78 5.49 30.11
C VAL A 422 -43.89 4.45 30.32
N GLU A 423 -43.59 3.30 30.93
CA GLU A 423 -44.60 2.28 31.29
C GLU A 423 -45.58 2.77 32.36
N ASN A 424 -45.12 3.59 33.31
CA ASN A 424 -46.01 4.22 34.29
C ASN A 424 -46.91 5.33 33.71
N MET A 425 -46.60 5.86 32.52
CA MET A 425 -47.45 6.82 31.81
C MET A 425 -48.37 6.17 30.77
N ARG A 426 -48.14 4.89 30.41
CA ARG A 426 -48.93 4.17 29.39
C ARG A 426 -50.15 3.40 29.92
N ILE A 427 -50.36 3.35 31.23
CA ILE A 427 -51.51 2.63 31.83
C ILE A 427 -52.80 3.49 31.88
N GLN A 428 -52.82 4.70 31.29
CA GLN A 428 -54.00 5.58 31.39
C GLN A 428 -54.79 5.89 30.12
N ASP A 429 -54.31 5.54 28.92
CA ASP A 429 -55.05 5.89 27.70
C ASP A 429 -55.08 4.72 26.71
N ASP A 430 -56.06 3.83 26.86
CA ASP A 430 -56.48 2.87 25.83
C ASP A 430 -58.02 2.75 25.84
N ALA A 431 -58.68 3.53 24.99
CA ALA A 431 -60.02 3.24 24.49
C ALA A 431 -60.26 3.96 23.14
N GLU A 432 -60.63 3.16 22.12
CA GLU A 432 -61.24 3.55 20.82
C GLU A 432 -60.23 4.14 19.79
N ASP A 433 -60.22 3.83 18.49
CA ASP A 433 -61.17 3.23 17.55
C ASP A 433 -60.47 2.85 16.22
N ASP A 434 -61.21 2.15 15.36
CA ASP A 434 -60.88 1.53 14.06
C ASP A 434 -60.41 2.42 12.87
N SER A 435 -59.82 1.74 11.87
CA SER A 435 -60.04 1.85 10.40
C SER A 435 -59.02 2.47 9.41
N SER A 436 -58.76 1.65 8.37
CA SER A 436 -58.61 1.88 6.91
C SER A 436 -57.41 2.61 6.27
N ASP A 437 -56.79 1.86 5.33
CA ASP A 437 -56.33 2.13 3.95
C ASP A 437 -55.40 3.31 3.55
N ASP A 438 -54.43 2.87 2.73
CA ASP A 438 -53.75 3.46 1.56
C ASP A 438 -52.62 4.51 1.65
N ASP A 439 -51.59 4.15 0.87
CA ASP A 439 -50.63 4.90 0.06
C ASP A 439 -49.32 5.52 0.62
N ASP A 440 -48.26 5.15 -0.12
CA ASP A 440 -46.99 5.80 -0.41
C ASP A 440 -45.98 6.10 0.70
N GLU A 441 -44.84 5.39 0.69
CA GLU A 441 -43.55 6.07 0.86
C GLU A 441 -42.36 5.33 0.24
N ASP A 442 -41.63 6.07 -0.59
CA ASP A 442 -40.25 5.82 -1.03
C ASP A 442 -39.36 5.28 0.10
N GLY A 443 -38.68 4.17 -0.14
CA GLY A 443 -37.84 3.56 0.89
C GLY A 443 -36.70 2.71 0.34
N LEU A 444 -35.50 3.26 0.45
CA LEU A 444 -34.24 2.53 0.63
C LEU A 444 -33.70 1.78 -0.59
N VAL A 445 -33.01 2.52 -1.47
CA VAL A 445 -31.92 1.93 -2.26
C VAL A 445 -30.82 1.52 -1.28
N MET A 446 -30.85 0.26 -0.86
CA MET A 446 -29.78 -0.40 -0.12
C MET A 446 -28.49 -0.30 -0.94
N ARG A 447 -27.65 0.70 -0.64
CA ARG A 447 -26.26 0.73 -1.10
C ARG A 447 -25.58 -0.52 -0.57
N GLY A 448 -24.96 -1.28 -1.47
CA GLY A 448 -24.23 -2.50 -1.12
C GLY A 448 -23.09 -2.24 -0.14
N LEU A 449 -22.68 -3.29 0.57
CA LEU A 449 -21.54 -3.30 1.48
C LEU A 449 -20.28 -2.77 0.75
N LYS A 450 -19.48 -1.93 1.41
CA LYS A 450 -18.25 -1.33 0.82
C LYS A 450 -17.32 -2.38 0.20
N ARG A 451 -17.30 -3.61 0.73
CA ARG A 451 -16.53 -4.73 0.16
C ARG A 451 -17.26 -5.72 -0.74
N ALA A 452 -18.59 -5.64 -0.87
CA ALA A 452 -19.24 -6.25 -2.04
C ALA A 452 -18.74 -5.58 -3.34
N GLU A 453 -18.30 -4.32 -3.24
CA GLU A 453 -17.63 -3.56 -4.30
C GLU A 453 -16.13 -3.91 -4.46
N GLU A 454 -15.52 -4.56 -3.45
CA GLU A 454 -14.13 -5.04 -3.41
C GLU A 454 -14.00 -6.57 -3.58
N GLY A 455 -14.88 -7.21 -4.37
CA GLY A 455 -14.81 -8.64 -4.71
C GLY A 455 -13.53 -9.11 -5.41
N TRP A 456 -12.47 -8.30 -5.40
CA TRP A 456 -11.14 -8.51 -5.96
C TRP A 456 -10.09 -8.92 -4.91
N LEU A 457 -10.43 -8.86 -3.61
CA LEU A 457 -9.65 -9.42 -2.49
C LEU A 457 -10.08 -10.84 -2.11
N ALA A 458 -11.17 -11.32 -2.70
CA ALA A 458 -11.64 -12.70 -2.56
C ALA A 458 -11.05 -13.58 -3.65
#